data_AF-A0A356IWM5-F1
#
_entry.id   AF-A0A356IWM5-F1
#
_cell.length_a   1.000
_cell.length_b   1.000
_cell.length_c   1.000
_cell.angle_alpha   90.00
_cell.angle_beta   90.00
_cell.angle_gamma   90.00
#
_symmetry.space_group_name_H-M   'P 1'
#
loop_
_entity.id
_entity.type
_entity.pdbx_description
1 polymer ?
#
loop_
_entity_poly.entity_id
_entity_poly.type
_entity_poly.pdbx_seq_one_letter_code
_entity_poly.pdbx_strand_id
1 'polypeptide(L)'
;MLQHQKKLEAKQAILNRIVDTGVELFVMASCCAYADYLLKSEPRQTNAFDLADLYCRTAKERTENLLRDQHNNHDRQTLRVAKKLLADEYEWLENDIIKQA
;
A
#
# COMPACT_ATOMS: atom_id res chain seq x y z
N MET A 1 14.80 -24.88 -1.86
CA MET A 1 14.35 -23.52 -1.47
C MET A 1 13.71 -22.69 -2.59
N LEU A 2 13.80 -23.06 -3.89
CA LEU A 2 13.19 -22.29 -5.00
C LEU A 2 11.72 -22.60 -5.34
N GLN A 3 11.11 -23.67 -4.81
CA GLN A 3 9.76 -24.09 -5.24
C GLN A 3 8.60 -23.32 -4.59
N HIS A 4 8.86 -22.57 -3.51
CA HIS A 4 7.81 -21.91 -2.73
C HIS A 4 7.77 -20.38 -2.85
N GLN A 5 8.78 -19.74 -3.47
CA GLN A 5 8.86 -18.27 -3.60
C GLN A 5 7.62 -17.66 -4.26
N LYS A 6 7.12 -18.24 -5.35
CA LYS A 6 5.93 -17.75 -6.08
C LYS A 6 4.64 -17.77 -5.25
N LYS A 7 4.51 -18.75 -4.36
CA LYS A 7 3.35 -18.88 -3.45
C LYS A 7 3.53 -17.99 -2.21
N LEU A 8 4.77 -17.59 -1.91
CA LEU A 8 5.12 -16.65 -0.86
C LEU A 8 4.87 -15.20 -1.29
N GLU A 9 5.32 -14.81 -2.49
CA GLU A 9 5.15 -13.44 -3.03
C GLU A 9 3.68 -13.04 -3.17
N ALA A 10 2.85 -13.93 -3.74
CA ALA A 10 1.41 -13.66 -3.84
C ALA A 10 0.76 -13.50 -2.45
N LYS A 11 1.22 -14.26 -1.46
CA LYS A 11 0.77 -14.11 -0.07
C LYS A 11 1.32 -12.84 0.58
N GLN A 12 2.53 -12.42 0.24
CA GLN A 12 3.16 -11.20 0.71
C GLN A 12 2.49 -9.95 0.12
N ALA A 13 2.10 -9.95 -1.15
CA ALA A 13 1.37 -8.84 -1.78
C ALA A 13 0.00 -8.62 -1.13
N ILE A 14 -0.76 -9.70 -0.90
CA ILE A 14 -2.04 -9.64 -0.18
C ILE A 14 -1.82 -9.16 1.26
N LEU A 15 -0.81 -9.70 1.95
CA LEU A 15 -0.48 -9.32 3.32
C LEU A 15 -0.10 -7.83 3.42
N ASN A 16 0.76 -7.33 2.52
CA ASN A 16 1.17 -5.93 2.49
C ASN A 16 -0.04 -5.01 2.34
N ARG A 17 -0.93 -5.29 1.37
CA ARG A 17 -2.14 -4.48 1.17
C ARG A 17 -3.11 -4.53 2.36
N ILE A 18 -3.21 -5.65 3.08
CA ILE A 18 -3.99 -5.74 4.34
C ILE A 18 -3.34 -4.89 5.43
N VAL A 19 -2.02 -4.96 5.55
CA VAL A 19 -1.25 -4.16 6.51
C VAL A 19 -1.42 -2.67 6.21
N ASP A 20 -1.29 -2.25 4.96
CA ASP A 20 -1.45 -0.86 4.53
C ASP A 20 -2.85 -0.33 4.89
N THR A 21 -3.89 -1.15 4.64
CA THR A 21 -5.26 -0.82 5.05
C THR A 21 -5.38 -0.68 6.57
N GLY A 22 -4.76 -1.59 7.32
CA GLY A 22 -4.73 -1.53 8.79
C GLY A 22 -4.00 -0.29 9.32
N VAL A 23 -2.92 0.13 8.65
CA VAL A 23 -2.18 1.35 8.99
C VAL A 23 -3.05 2.58 8.79
N GLU A 24 -3.76 2.72 7.67
CA GLU A 24 -4.67 3.86 7.44
C GLU A 24 -5.73 3.97 8.55
N LEU A 25 -6.36 2.84 8.91
CA LEU A 25 -7.35 2.80 9.99
C LEU A 25 -6.75 3.16 11.35
N PHE A 26 -5.53 2.68 11.64
CA PHE A 26 -4.83 2.98 12.89
C PHE A 26 -4.47 4.46 13.00
N VAL A 27 -3.98 5.08 11.92
CA VAL A 27 -3.63 6.50 11.92
C VAL A 27 -4.89 7.36 12.05
N MET A 28 -5.99 7.03 11.37
CA MET A 28 -7.28 7.71 11.56
C MET A 28 -7.72 7.69 13.02
N ALA A 29 -7.69 6.52 13.67
CA ALA A 29 -8.05 6.39 15.07
C ALA A 29 -7.13 7.20 15.99
N SER A 30 -5.81 7.18 15.71
CA SER A 30 -4.81 7.92 16.48
C SER A 30 -4.98 9.44 16.37
N CYS A 31 -5.27 9.95 15.17
CA CYS A 31 -5.56 11.37 14.95
C CYS A 31 -6.80 11.81 15.74
N CYS A 32 -7.89 11.03 15.68
CA CYS A 32 -9.11 11.33 16.42
C CYS A 32 -8.87 11.31 17.94
N ALA A 33 -8.19 10.29 18.45
CA ALA A 33 -7.88 10.17 19.87
C ALA A 33 -6.97 11.32 20.35
N TYR A 34 -6.01 11.73 19.53
CA TYR A 34 -5.10 12.82 19.86
C TYR A 34 -5.81 14.18 19.84
N ALA A 35 -6.69 14.43 18.86
CA ALA A 35 -7.51 15.64 18.84
C ALA A 35 -8.43 15.76 20.06
N ASP A 36 -9.06 14.65 20.48
CA ASP A 36 -9.87 14.59 21.71
C ASP A 36 -9.02 14.85 22.97
N TYR A 37 -7.83 14.26 23.04
CA TYR A 37 -6.88 14.54 24.11
C TYR A 37 -6.48 16.02 24.18
N LEU A 38 -6.16 16.65 23.05
CA LEU A 38 -5.78 18.06 22.97
C LEU A 38 -6.92 18.97 23.41
N LEU A 39 -8.16 18.68 23.01
CA LEU A 39 -9.33 19.45 23.44
C LEU A 39 -9.52 19.39 24.97
N LYS A 40 -9.30 18.23 25.57
CA LYS A 40 -9.42 18.02 27.03
C LYS A 40 -8.27 18.66 27.82
N SER A 41 -7.07 18.67 27.26
CA SER A 41 -5.85 19.08 27.95
C SER A 41 -5.53 20.57 27.75
N GLU A 42 -5.85 21.11 26.57
CA GLU A 42 -5.53 22.48 26.17
C GLU A 42 -6.70 23.12 25.41
N PRO A 43 -7.62 23.82 26.11
CA PRO A 43 -8.84 24.38 25.50
C PRO A 43 -8.61 25.41 24.38
N ARG A 44 -7.38 25.87 24.14
CA ARG A 44 -7.03 26.76 23.02
C ARG A 44 -6.78 26.02 21.70
N GLN A 45 -6.61 24.70 21.73
CA GLN A 45 -6.33 23.87 20.53
C GLN A 45 -7.62 23.27 19.94
N THR A 46 -8.71 24.05 19.89
CA THR A 46 -10.02 23.58 19.37
C THR A 46 -10.00 23.21 17.89
N ASN A 47 -9.03 23.73 17.12
CA ASN A 47 -8.84 23.44 15.70
C ASN A 47 -8.12 22.10 15.42
N ALA A 48 -7.72 21.33 16.44
CA ALA A 48 -7.12 20.02 16.24
C ALA A 48 -8.05 19.03 15.52
N PHE A 49 -9.38 19.19 15.69
CA PHE A 49 -10.38 18.40 14.97
C PHE A 49 -10.39 18.68 13.47
N ASP A 50 -10.08 19.89 13.02
CA ASP A 50 -10.05 20.23 11.60
C ASP A 50 -8.94 19.44 10.87
N LEU A 51 -7.79 19.31 11.52
CA LEU A 51 -6.67 18.51 11.01
C LEU A 51 -7.00 17.01 11.00
N ALA A 52 -7.62 16.51 12.07
CA ALA A 52 -8.05 15.12 12.14
C ALA A 52 -9.12 14.78 11.09
N ASP A 53 -10.10 15.66 10.87
CA ASP A 53 -11.14 15.50 9.85
C ASP A 53 -10.54 15.48 8.44
N LEU A 54 -9.65 16.43 8.12
CA LEU A 54 -8.97 16.47 6.82
C LEU A 54 -8.17 15.19 6.56
N TYR A 55 -7.42 14.71 7.55
CA TYR A 55 -6.70 13.46 7.42
C TYR A 55 -7.65 12.29 7.18
N CYS A 56 -8.71 12.17 7.99
CA CYS A 56 -9.66 11.06 7.93
C CYS A 56 -10.41 11.00 6.59
N ARG A 57 -10.77 12.15 6.00
CA ARG A 57 -11.37 12.21 4.65
C ARG A 57 -10.43 11.65 3.59
N THR A 58 -9.18 12.08 3.63
CA THR A 58 -8.14 11.64 2.68
C THR A 58 -7.75 10.17 2.90
N ALA A 59 -7.71 9.71 4.16
CA ALA A 59 -7.42 8.32 4.53
C ALA A 59 -8.56 7.37 4.12
N LYS A 60 -9.81 7.83 4.16
CA LYS A 60 -10.96 7.06 3.70
C LYS A 60 -10.86 6.75 2.20
N GLU A 61 -10.54 7.75 1.37
CA GLU A 61 -10.34 7.54 -0.07
C GLU A 61 -9.20 6.56 -0.36
N ARG A 62 -8.06 6.71 0.34
CA ARG A 62 -6.92 5.76 0.24
C ARG A 62 -7.33 4.34 0.63
N THR A 63 -8.06 4.19 1.73
CA THR A 63 -8.57 2.90 2.21
C THR A 63 -9.50 2.25 1.19
N GLU A 64 -10.43 3.01 0.60
CA GLU A 64 -11.33 2.50 -0.44
C GLU A 64 -10.55 2.03 -1.67
N ASN A 65 -9.52 2.77 -2.08
CA ASN A 65 -8.66 2.37 -3.19
C ASN A 65 -7.86 1.09 -2.88
N LEU A 66 -7.25 1.01 -1.69
CA LEU A 66 -6.54 -0.21 -1.25
C LEU A 66 -7.46 -1.43 -1.25
N LEU A 67 -8.70 -1.29 -0.79
CA LEU A 67 -9.70 -2.37 -0.78
C LEU A 67 -10.17 -2.78 -2.19
N ARG A 68 -10.27 -1.82 -3.12
CA ARG A 68 -10.55 -2.10 -4.54
C ARG A 68 -9.39 -2.86 -5.20
N ASP A 69 -8.16 -2.43 -4.93
CA ASP A 69 -6.95 -3.06 -5.46
C ASP A 69 -6.73 -4.48 -4.94
N GLN A 70 -7.33 -4.84 -3.79
CA GLN A 70 -7.38 -6.23 -3.33
C GLN A 70 -8.23 -7.15 -4.21
N HIS A 71 -9.28 -6.63 -4.85
CA HIS A 71 -10.19 -7.43 -5.68
C HIS A 71 -9.82 -7.39 -7.16
N ASN A 72 -9.20 -6.32 -7.64
CA ASN A 72 -8.88 -6.11 -9.05
C ASN A 72 -7.37 -5.95 -9.27
N ASN A 73 -6.60 -7.03 -9.06
CA ASN A 73 -5.15 -7.01 -9.14
C ASN A 73 -4.59 -7.83 -10.32
N HIS A 74 -3.57 -7.28 -10.97
CA HIS A 74 -2.82 -7.94 -12.05
C HIS A 74 -1.75 -8.91 -11.52
N ASP A 75 -1.76 -9.25 -10.24
CA ASP A 75 -0.69 -10.02 -9.57
C ASP A 75 -0.32 -11.30 -10.33
N ARG A 76 -1.31 -12.03 -10.87
CA ARG A 76 -1.06 -13.23 -11.69
C ARG A 76 -0.33 -12.91 -12.99
N GLN A 77 -0.71 -11.82 -13.66
CA GLN A 77 -0.10 -11.39 -14.91
C GLN A 77 1.31 -10.85 -14.67
N THR A 78 1.50 -10.03 -13.63
CA THR A 78 2.82 -9.53 -13.20
C THR A 78 3.75 -10.68 -12.85
N LEU A 79 3.29 -11.65 -12.05
CA LEU A 79 4.06 -12.86 -11.75
C LEU A 79 4.37 -13.70 -13.01
N ARG A 80 3.47 -13.72 -14.00
CA ARG A 80 3.72 -14.42 -15.26
C ARG A 80 4.83 -13.74 -16.06
N VAL A 81 4.80 -12.41 -16.16
CA VAL A 81 5.81 -11.63 -16.88
C VAL A 81 7.15 -11.70 -16.15
N ALA A 82 7.17 -11.52 -14.82
CA ALA A 82 8.40 -11.63 -14.02
C ALA A 82 9.09 -13.00 -14.18
N LYS A 83 8.31 -14.09 -14.26
CA LYS A 83 8.87 -15.43 -14.55
C LYS A 83 9.54 -15.53 -15.91
N LYS A 84 8.95 -14.91 -16.93
CA LYS A 84 9.50 -14.88 -18.29
C LYS A 84 10.78 -14.05 -18.34
N LEU A 85 10.79 -12.93 -17.61
CA LEU A 85 11.98 -12.08 -17.44
C LEU A 85 13.13 -12.85 -16.78
N LEU A 86 12.87 -13.53 -15.66
CA LEU A 86 13.88 -14.37 -14.96
C LEU A 86 14.30 -15.63 -15.75
N ALA A 87 13.60 -15.95 -16.84
CA ALA A 87 13.94 -17.05 -17.73
C ALA A 87 14.65 -16.56 -19.00
N ASP A 88 15.12 -15.30 -19.00
CA ASP A 88 15.79 -14.61 -20.11
C ASP A 88 14.94 -14.56 -21.40
N GLU A 89 13.61 -14.77 -21.33
CA GLU A 89 12.72 -14.72 -22.50
C GLU A 89 12.56 -13.29 -23.09
N TYR A 90 13.10 -12.28 -22.40
CA TYR A 90 13.09 -10.87 -22.84
C TYR A 90 14.50 -10.31 -23.07
N GLU A 91 15.50 -11.14 -23.35
CA GLU A 91 16.88 -10.73 -23.64
C GLU A 91 16.99 -9.69 -24.77
N TRP A 92 16.04 -9.68 -25.70
CA TRP A 92 15.92 -8.64 -26.73
C TRP A 92 15.75 -7.22 -26.15
N LEU A 93 15.10 -7.08 -25.00
CA LEU A 93 14.89 -5.79 -24.32
C LEU A 93 16.20 -5.22 -23.77
N GLU A 94 17.07 -6.11 -23.28
CA GLU A 94 18.38 -5.72 -22.73
C GLU A 94 19.32 -5.27 -23.85
N ASN A 95 19.35 -6.02 -24.96
CA ASN A 95 20.24 -5.77 -26.08
C ASN A 95 19.84 -4.56 -26.95
N ASP A 96 18.55 -4.25 -27.09
CA ASP A 96 18.08 -3.14 -27.94
C ASP A 96 17.89 -1.81 -27.18
N ILE A 97 17.70 -1.82 -25.86
CA ILE A 97 17.37 -0.61 -25.08
C ILE A 97 18.48 -0.21 -24.11
N ILE A 98 19.15 -1.17 -23.45
CA ILE A 98 20.22 -0.89 -22.49
C ILE A 98 21.56 -1.18 -23.18
N LYS A 99 22.01 -0.25 -24.05
CA LYS A 99 23.40 -0.28 -24.49
C LYS A 99 24.30 -0.05 -23.28
N GLN A 100 25.19 -0.99 -22.98
CA GLN A 100 26.28 -0.83 -22.02
C GLN A 100 26.98 0.52 -22.26
N ALA A 101 27.00 1.34 -21.21
CA ALA A 101 27.84 2.53 -21.14
C ALA A 101 29.31 2.15 -21.00
#